data_AF-A0A640YC68-F1
#
_entry.id   AF-A0A640YC68-F1
#
_cell.length_a   1.000
_cell.length_b   1.000
_cell.length_c   1.000
_cell.angle_alpha   90.00
_cell.angle_beta   90.00
_cell.angle_gamma   90.00
#
_symmetry.space_group_name_H-M   'P 1'
#
loop_
_entity.id
_entity.type
_entity.pdbx_description
1 polymer ?
#
loop_
_entity_poly.entity_id
_entity_poly.type
_entity_poly.pdbx_seq_one_letter_code
_entity_poly.pdbx_strand_id
1 'polypeptide(L)'
;MGGLDRRLQVLIDQDRHDRLAAIAERRGVSVASVVREAIDRGLPDLADRKDRAARRLLDSPDMPVPEPPELREELERLRGRRTG
;
A
#
# COMPACT_ATOMS: atom_id res chain seq x y z
N MET A 1 20.53 12.19 -1.08
CA MET A 1 20.38 11.34 0.12
C MET A 1 20.07 12.25 1.29
N GLY A 2 18.86 12.16 1.86
CA GLY A 2 18.50 12.93 3.06
C GLY A 2 19.13 12.29 4.29
N GLY A 3 19.82 13.09 5.11
CA GLY A 3 20.38 12.63 6.38
C GLY A 3 19.31 12.40 7.45
N LEU A 4 19.68 11.70 8.53
CA LEU A 4 18.82 11.55 9.71
C LEU A 4 18.86 12.86 10.54
N ASP A 5 17.86 13.71 10.41
CA ASP A 5 17.78 15.04 11.06
C ASP A 5 16.86 15.06 12.29
N ARG A 6 15.97 14.06 12.44
CA ARG A 6 15.00 13.97 13.55
C ARG A 6 15.23 12.73 14.41
N ARG A 7 15.15 12.91 15.74
CA ARG A 7 15.24 11.84 16.74
C ARG A 7 13.86 11.55 17.32
N LEU A 8 13.47 10.27 17.29
CA LEU A 8 12.26 9.74 17.91
C LEU A 8 12.64 8.85 19.10
N GLN A 9 11.96 9.02 20.24
CA GLN A 9 12.05 8.13 21.40
C GLN A 9 10.65 7.58 21.70
N VAL A 10 10.50 6.26 21.67
CA VAL A 10 9.22 5.58 21.92
C VAL A 10 9.49 4.41 22.85
N LEU A 11 8.67 4.30 23.90
CA LEU A 11 8.67 3.14 24.79
C LEU A 11 7.87 2.00 24.14
N ILE A 12 8.41 0.79 24.19
CA ILE A 12 7.76 -0.44 23.74
C ILE A 12 7.85 -1.48 24.86
N ASP A 13 6.97 -2.47 24.83
CA ASP A 13 7.05 -3.62 25.73
C ASP A 13 8.27 -4.51 25.41
N GLN A 14 8.60 -5.37 26.37
CA GLN A 14 9.74 -6.28 26.29
C GLN A 14 9.64 -7.21 25.08
N ASP A 15 8.46 -7.79 24.83
CA ASP A 15 8.26 -8.73 23.73
C ASP A 15 8.56 -8.09 22.36
N ARG A 16 8.13 -6.85 22.14
CA ARG A 16 8.45 -6.08 20.94
C ARG A 16 9.93 -5.76 20.86
N HIS A 17 10.56 -5.40 21.97
CA HIS A 17 11.99 -5.14 22.01
C HIS A 17 12.79 -6.39 21.61
N ASP A 18 12.49 -7.53 22.22
CA ASP A 18 13.18 -8.80 21.97
C ASP A 18 13.00 -9.26 20.52
N ARG A 19 11.80 -9.08 19.96
CA ARG A 19 11.55 -9.35 18.54
C ARG A 19 12.41 -8.48 17.63
N LEU A 20 12.54 -7.18 17.92
CA LEU A 20 13.39 -6.28 17.13
C LEU A 20 14.87 -6.66 17.25
N ALA A 21 15.34 -6.96 18.46
CA ALA A 21 16.71 -7.38 18.72
C ALA A 21 17.06 -8.68 17.97
N ALA A 22 16.20 -9.70 18.05
CA ALA A 22 16.41 -10.98 17.36
C ALA A 22 16.46 -10.82 15.83
N ILE A 23 15.65 -9.92 15.25
CA ILE A 23 15.69 -9.64 13.82
C ILE A 23 16.98 -8.90 13.44
N ALA A 24 17.38 -7.93 14.26
CA ALA A 24 18.60 -7.14 14.05
C ALA A 24 19.85 -8.03 14.09
N GLU A 25 19.95 -8.90 15.10
CA GLU A 25 21.02 -9.88 15.25
C GLU A 25 21.08 -10.84 14.07
N ARG A 26 19.94 -11.48 13.72
CA ARG A 26 19.87 -12.40 12.59
C ARG A 26 20.27 -11.78 11.25
N ARG A 27 20.14 -10.47 11.10
CA ARG A 27 20.47 -9.73 9.87
C ARG A 27 21.82 -9.03 9.94
N GLY A 28 22.49 -9.01 11.09
CA GLY A 28 23.73 -8.26 11.29
C GLY A 28 23.56 -6.74 11.13
N VAL A 29 22.39 -6.19 11.49
CA VAL A 29 22.10 -4.75 11.38
C VAL A 29 21.66 -4.18 12.72
N SER A 30 21.61 -2.85 12.83
CA SER A 30 21.09 -2.19 14.03
C SER A 30 19.58 -2.36 14.19
N VAL A 31 19.09 -2.35 15.43
CA VAL A 31 17.64 -2.24 15.74
C VAL A 31 17.03 -1.02 15.04
N ALA A 32 17.75 0.10 14.99
CA ALA A 32 17.29 1.30 14.31
C ALA A 32 17.06 1.09 12.80
N SER A 33 17.86 0.24 12.14
CA SER A 33 17.66 -0.12 10.72
C SER A 33 16.39 -0.95 10.55
N VAL A 34 16.15 -1.93 11.44
CA VAL A 34 14.92 -2.74 11.41
C VAL A 34 13.68 -1.88 11.63
N VAL A 35 13.74 -0.93 12.57
CA VAL A 35 12.64 0.00 12.84
C VAL A 35 12.34 0.88 11.63
N ARG A 36 13.35 1.45 10.98
CA ARG A 36 13.16 2.25 9.75
C ARG A 36 12.51 1.44 8.63
N GLU A 37 13.01 0.23 8.36
CA GLU A 37 12.38 -0.63 7.35
C GLU A 37 10.92 -0.99 7.68
N ALA A 38 10.62 -1.23 8.96
CA ALA A 38 9.27 -1.52 9.40
C ALA A 38 8.36 -0.30 9.23
N ILE A 39 8.87 0.91 9.47
CA ILE A 39 8.17 2.17 9.20
C ILE A 39 7.91 2.31 7.70
N ASP A 40 8.90 2.15 6.84
CA ASP A 40 8.75 2.28 5.37
C ASP A 40 7.71 1.30 4.82
N ARG A 41 7.65 0.08 5.38
CA ARG A 41 6.66 -0.94 4.99
C ARG A 41 5.27 -0.69 5.58
N GLY A 42 5.20 -0.21 6.82
CA GLY A 42 3.97 -0.01 7.58
C GLY A 42 3.25 1.31 7.27
N LEU A 43 4.02 2.32 6.85
CA LEU A 43 3.56 3.64 6.43
C LEU A 43 3.97 3.88 4.97
N PRO A 44 3.52 3.04 4.01
CA PRO A 44 3.83 3.27 2.61
C PRO A 44 3.29 4.64 2.22
N ASP A 45 4.08 5.42 1.47
CA ASP A 45 3.68 6.74 1.05
C ASP A 45 2.30 6.67 0.37
N LEU A 46 1.36 7.49 0.86
CA LEU A 46 0.02 7.58 0.28
C LEU A 46 0.11 8.03 -1.17
N ALA A 47 1.15 8.80 -1.52
CA ALA A 47 1.48 9.14 -2.90
C ALA A 47 1.87 7.89 -3.71
N ASP A 48 2.78 7.05 -3.21
CA ASP A 48 3.18 5.80 -3.87
C ASP A 48 2.00 4.83 -4.07
N ARG A 49 1.07 4.76 -3.11
CA ARG A 49 -0.13 3.93 -3.25
C ARG A 49 -1.06 4.45 -4.36
N LYS A 50 -1.29 5.76 -4.42
CA LYS A 50 -2.11 6.39 -5.46
C LYS A 50 -1.44 6.27 -6.83
N ASP A 51 -0.14 6.48 -6.91
CA ASP A 51 0.63 6.38 -8.16
C ASP A 51 0.64 4.95 -8.71
N ARG A 52 0.75 3.94 -7.84
CA ARG A 52 0.64 2.54 -8.29
C ARG A 52 -0.76 2.16 -8.75
N ALA A 53 -1.81 2.66 -8.10
CA ALA A 53 -3.17 2.43 -8.55
C ALA A 53 -3.47 3.15 -9.88
N ALA A 54 -3.02 4.40 -10.02
CA ALA A 54 -3.13 5.18 -11.24
C ALA A 54 -2.35 4.55 -12.40
N ARG A 55 -1.11 4.10 -12.17
CA ARG A 55 -0.32 3.37 -13.18
C ARG A 55 -1.00 2.09 -13.62
N ARG A 56 -1.52 1.26 -12.69
CA ARG A 56 -2.29 0.06 -13.06
C ARG A 56 -3.50 0.38 -13.93
N LEU A 57 -4.17 1.49 -13.68
CA LEU A 57 -5.31 1.92 -14.48
C LEU A 57 -4.87 2.40 -15.88
N LEU A 58 -3.79 3.19 -15.96
CA LEU A 58 -3.27 3.72 -17.22
C LEU A 58 -2.56 2.67 -18.08
N ASP A 59 -1.92 1.68 -17.46
CA ASP A 59 -1.25 0.57 -18.13
C ASP A 59 -2.23 -0.55 -18.51
N SER A 60 -3.51 -0.43 -18.11
CA SER A 60 -4.53 -1.39 -18.52
C SER A 60 -4.84 -1.22 -20.00
N PRO A 61 -4.95 -2.30 -20.77
CA PRO A 61 -5.35 -2.21 -22.16
C PRO A 61 -6.73 -1.58 -22.26
N ASP A 62 -6.94 -0.76 -23.31
CA ASP A 62 -8.24 -0.16 -23.58
C ASP A 62 -9.31 -1.25 -23.59
N MET A 63 -10.29 -1.09 -22.70
CA MET A 63 -11.42 -2.00 -22.69
C MET A 63 -12.35 -1.63 -23.85
N PRO A 64 -12.86 -2.61 -24.62
CA PRO A 64 -13.88 -2.33 -25.61
C PRO A 64 -15.13 -1.81 -24.89
N VAL A 65 -15.47 -0.54 -25.14
CA VAL A 65 -16.68 0.10 -24.61
C VAL A 65 -17.72 0.12 -25.74
N PRO A 66 -18.92 -0.44 -25.53
CA PRO A 66 -19.99 -0.40 -26.53
C PRO A 66 -20.51 1.03 -26.71
N GLU A 67 -21.21 1.27 -27.82
CA GLU A 67 -21.76 2.61 -28.10
C GLU A 67 -22.72 3.05 -26.99
N PRO A 68 -22.86 4.37 -26.72
CA PRO A 68 -23.65 4.87 -25.60
C PRO A 68 -25.08 4.32 -25.48
N PRO A 69 -25.84 4.05 -26.56
CA PRO A 69 -27.15 3.40 -26.47
C PRO A 69 -27.07 1.96 -25.94
N GLU A 70 -26.15 1.16 -26.46
CA GLU A 70 -25.95 -0.25 -26.09
C GLU A 70 -25.46 -0.37 -24.64
N LEU A 71 -24.59 0.55 -24.21
CA LEU A 71 -24.13 0.63 -22.82
C LEU A 71 -25.28 0.92 -21.85
N ARG A 72 -26.23 1.79 -22.24
CA ARG A 72 -27.42 2.07 -21.41
C ARG A 72 -28.30 0.84 -21.26
N GLU A 73 -28.55 0.12 -22.34
CA GLU A 73 -29.33 -1.13 -22.34
C GLU A 73 -28.65 -2.22 -21.48
N GLU A 74 -27.33 -2.33 -21.52
CA GLU A 74 -26.59 -3.23 -20.63
C GLU A 74 -26.71 -2.84 -19.15
N LEU A 75 -26.56 -1.56 -18.82
CA LEU A 75 -26.68 -1.05 -17.45
C LEU A 75 -28.09 -1.26 -16.89
N GLU A 76 -29.14 -1.08 -17.70
CA GLU A 76 -30.53 -1.35 -17.32
C GLU A 76 -30.75 -2.84 -17.04
N ARG A 77 -30.24 -3.73 -17.90
CA ARG A 77 -30.28 -5.19 -17.66
C ARG A 77 -29.58 -5.58 -16.35
N LEU A 78 -28.41 -5.00 -16.06
CA LEU A 78 -27.67 -5.29 -14.82
C LEU A 78 -28.34 -4.73 -13.56
N ARG A 79 -29.05 -3.62 -13.67
CA ARG A 79 -29.84 -3.04 -12.56
C ARG A 79 -31.09 -3.86 -12.28
N GLY A 80 -31.80 -4.31 -13.31
CA GLY A 80 -32.97 -5.19 -13.15
C GLY A 80 -32.65 -6.52 -12.47
N ARG A 81 -31.44 -7.05 -12.65
CA ARG A 81 -30.98 -8.31 -12.01
C ARG A 81 -30.63 -8.18 -10.53
N ARG A 82 -30.48 -6.95 -10.00
CA ARG A 82 -30.12 -6.70 -8.59
C ARG A 82 -31.34 -6.46 -7.67
N THR A 83 -32.52 -6.34 -8.25
CA THR A 83 -33.78 -6.06 -7.53
C THR A 83 -34.76 -7.23 -7.60
N GLY A 84 -34.28 -8.40 -8.04
CA GLY A 84 -35.03 -9.67 -8.04
C GLY A 84 -34.45 -10.67 -7.05
#